data_AF-A0A3N9UBI3-F1
#
_entry.id   AF-A0A3N9UBI3-F1
#
_cell.length_a   1.000
_cell.length_b   1.000
_cell.length_c   1.000
_cell.angle_alpha   90.00
_cell.angle_beta   90.00
_cell.angle_gamma   90.00
#
_symmetry.space_group_name_H-M   'P 1'
#
loop_
_entity.id
_entity.type
_entity.pdbx_description
1 polymer ?
#
loop_
_entity_poly.entity_id
_entity_poly.type
_entity_poly.pdbx_seq_one_letter_code
_entity_poly.pdbx_strand_id
1 'polypeptide(L)'
;MLNRLSTILLAVLLLASCSDAPTATPSYDEMKKIVIDAIQTEEGKNSLRKLLEDPSIRDLVVLEHDEVQKAISDTLLSKDAEEFWKKQFQDPKFKEELAKSMKDQQTEIMKALIKDSSYQEDLVKFFGQSDMQKELETVLKSAKLRKQMEEVVMETIENPLLQTKWQELIKKSGEASSETGKESGGGDSGGESGGGDSGGGSESSSGG
;
A
#
# COMPACT_ATOMS: atom_id res chain seq x y z
N MET A 1 -30.40 -109.13 -18.13
CA MET A 1 -29.14 -108.36 -18.31
C MET A 1 -29.30 -107.10 -19.17
N LEU A 2 -30.24 -107.06 -20.13
CA LEU A 2 -30.46 -105.90 -21.01
C LEU A 2 -30.88 -104.59 -20.30
N ASN A 3 -31.69 -104.67 -19.24
CA ASN A 3 -32.18 -103.48 -18.52
C ASN A 3 -31.11 -102.76 -17.67
N ARG A 4 -30.04 -103.47 -17.27
CA ARG A 4 -28.90 -102.88 -16.54
C ARG A 4 -27.88 -102.24 -17.48
N LEU A 5 -27.79 -102.75 -18.71
CA LEU A 5 -26.95 -102.16 -19.75
C LEU A 5 -27.52 -100.81 -20.24
N SER A 6 -28.85 -100.70 -20.35
CA SER A 6 -29.54 -99.47 -20.74
C SER A 6 -29.38 -98.34 -19.71
N THR A 7 -29.43 -98.66 -18.41
CA THR A 7 -29.23 -97.67 -17.33
C THR A 7 -27.77 -97.20 -17.24
N ILE A 8 -26.80 -98.08 -17.50
CA ILE A 8 -25.38 -97.71 -17.56
C ILE A 8 -25.09 -96.85 -18.80
N LEU A 9 -25.70 -97.16 -19.95
CA LEU A 9 -25.55 -96.38 -21.18
C LEU A 9 -26.13 -94.97 -21.06
N LEU A 10 -27.28 -94.82 -20.38
CA LEU A 10 -27.90 -93.52 -20.12
C LEU A 10 -27.09 -92.68 -19.12
N ALA A 11 -26.48 -93.32 -18.11
CA ALA A 11 -25.61 -92.64 -17.14
C ALA A 11 -24.28 -92.15 -17.76
N VAL A 12 -23.71 -92.91 -18.71
CA VAL A 12 -22.51 -92.50 -19.46
C VAL A 12 -22.80 -91.33 -20.41
N LEU A 13 -24.02 -91.26 -20.98
CA LEU A 13 -24.46 -90.13 -21.82
C LEU A 13 -24.65 -88.83 -21.03
N LEU A 14 -25.07 -88.91 -19.76
CA LEU A 14 -25.22 -87.72 -18.91
C LEU A 14 -23.87 -87.19 -18.38
N LEU A 15 -22.85 -88.05 -18.23
CA LEU A 15 -21.50 -87.62 -17.82
C LEU A 15 -20.67 -87.03 -18.97
N ALA A 16 -21.02 -87.34 -20.22
CA ALA A 16 -20.38 -86.77 -21.40
C ALA A 16 -20.85 -85.33 -21.73
N SER A 17 -21.83 -84.78 -21.01
CA SER A 17 -22.27 -83.38 -21.20
C SER A 17 -21.46 -82.37 -20.39
N CYS A 18 -20.46 -82.81 -19.62
CA CYS A 18 -19.43 -81.92 -19.06
C CYS A 18 -18.21 -81.92 -19.99
N SER A 19 -18.44 -81.51 -21.25
CA SER A 19 -17.35 -81.03 -22.09
C SER A 19 -16.98 -79.64 -21.56
N ASP A 20 -15.72 -79.45 -21.16
CA ASP A 20 -15.15 -78.11 -20.95
C ASP A 20 -15.63 -77.20 -22.09
N ALA A 21 -16.48 -76.24 -21.75
CA ALA A 21 -16.74 -75.14 -22.65
C ALA A 21 -15.36 -74.54 -22.95
N PRO A 22 -15.01 -74.25 -24.21
CA PRO A 22 -13.79 -73.53 -24.47
C PRO A 22 -13.93 -72.23 -23.69
N THR A 23 -13.17 -72.11 -22.61
CA THR A 23 -12.90 -70.83 -21.97
C THR A 23 -12.08 -70.08 -22.99
N ALA A 24 -12.78 -69.52 -23.98
CA ALA A 24 -12.26 -68.49 -24.85
C ALA A 24 -11.91 -67.36 -23.89
N THR A 25 -10.66 -67.38 -23.43
CA THR A 25 -10.05 -66.22 -22.81
C THR A 25 -10.25 -65.10 -23.83
N PRO A 26 -10.98 -64.03 -23.47
CA PRO A 26 -11.28 -62.97 -24.42
C PRO A 26 -9.96 -62.51 -25.04
N SER A 27 -9.97 -62.31 -26.36
CA SER A 27 -8.79 -61.78 -27.04
C SER A 27 -8.41 -60.44 -26.40
N TYR A 28 -7.13 -60.08 -26.47
CA TYR A 28 -6.64 -58.83 -25.89
C TYR A 28 -7.46 -57.61 -26.35
N ASP A 29 -7.91 -57.60 -27.60
CA ASP A 29 -8.73 -56.53 -28.17
C ASP A 29 -10.15 -56.51 -27.59
N GLU A 30 -10.76 -57.67 -27.34
CA GLU A 30 -12.05 -57.77 -26.65
C GLU A 30 -11.93 -57.36 -25.19
N MET A 31 -10.87 -57.77 -24.50
CA MET A 31 -10.60 -57.38 -23.13
C MET A 31 -10.37 -55.86 -23.02
N LYS A 32 -9.59 -55.28 -23.94
CA LYS A 32 -9.39 -53.82 -24.03
C LYS A 32 -10.71 -53.09 -24.24
N LYS A 33 -11.56 -53.60 -25.14
CA LYS A 33 -12.87 -52.99 -25.40
C LYS A 33 -13.79 -53.06 -24.18
N ILE A 34 -13.84 -54.21 -23.50
CA ILE A 34 -14.61 -54.38 -22.26
C ILE A 34 -14.13 -53.41 -21.18
N VAL A 35 -12.82 -53.22 -21.03
CA VAL A 35 -12.26 -52.28 -20.04
C VAL A 35 -12.59 -50.82 -20.39
N ILE A 36 -12.48 -50.44 -21.67
CA ILE A 36 -12.83 -49.08 -22.12
C ILE A 36 -14.32 -48.82 -21.91
N ASP A 37 -15.17 -49.76 -22.28
CA ASP A 37 -16.62 -49.63 -22.13
C ASP A 37 -17.01 -49.56 -20.65
N ALA A 38 -16.38 -50.37 -19.78
CA ALA A 38 -16.58 -50.33 -18.33
C ALA A 38 -16.26 -48.95 -17.72
N ILE A 39 -15.15 -48.32 -18.14
CA ILE A 39 -14.78 -46.97 -17.70
C ILE A 39 -15.77 -45.91 -18.21
N GLN A 40 -16.28 -46.08 -19.45
CA GLN A 40 -17.22 -45.14 -20.06
C GLN A 40 -18.66 -45.27 -19.53
N THR A 41 -19.00 -46.38 -18.87
CA THR A 41 -20.30 -46.53 -18.20
C THR A 41 -20.49 -45.50 -17.08
N GLU A 42 -21.75 -45.23 -16.74
CA GLU A 42 -22.08 -44.35 -15.62
C GLU A 42 -21.54 -44.86 -14.28
N GLU A 43 -21.46 -46.19 -14.11
CA GLU A 43 -20.84 -46.80 -12.93
C GLU A 43 -19.33 -46.59 -12.88
N GLY A 44 -18.64 -46.72 -14.03
CA GLY A 44 -17.22 -46.41 -14.16
C GLY A 44 -16.92 -44.94 -13.85
N LYS A 45 -17.68 -44.01 -14.44
CA LYS A 45 -17.56 -42.56 -14.15
C LYS A 45 -17.82 -42.25 -12.68
N ASN A 46 -18.84 -42.86 -12.07
CA ASN A 46 -19.16 -42.65 -10.66
C ASN A 46 -18.09 -43.22 -9.73
N SER A 47 -17.50 -44.36 -10.08
CA SER A 47 -16.39 -44.94 -9.32
C SER A 47 -15.13 -44.08 -9.42
N LEU A 48 -14.85 -43.51 -10.60
CA LEU A 48 -13.75 -42.56 -10.78
C LEU A 48 -13.98 -41.27 -9.96
N ARG A 49 -15.22 -40.76 -9.91
CA ARG A 49 -15.57 -39.60 -9.06
C ARG A 49 -15.34 -39.89 -7.58
N LYS A 50 -15.78 -41.05 -7.08
CA LYS A 50 -15.53 -41.48 -5.70
C LYS A 50 -14.04 -41.63 -5.39
N LEU A 51 -13.25 -42.06 -6.36
CA LEU A 51 -11.80 -42.13 -6.21
C LEU A 51 -11.15 -40.75 -6.12
N LEU A 52 -11.64 -39.77 -6.88
CA LEU A 52 -11.20 -38.37 -6.81
C LEU A 52 -11.67 -37.63 -5.54
N GLU A 53 -12.66 -38.18 -4.83
CA GLU A 53 -13.05 -37.71 -3.49
C GLU A 53 -12.01 -38.09 -2.42
N ASP A 54 -11.16 -39.09 -2.68
CA ASP A 54 -10.06 -39.44 -1.79
C ASP A 54 -8.95 -38.37 -1.86
N PRO A 55 -8.59 -37.71 -0.74
CA PRO A 55 -7.56 -36.67 -0.71
C PRO A 55 -6.21 -37.13 -1.26
N SER A 56 -5.83 -38.40 -1.05
CA SER A 56 -4.54 -38.93 -1.49
C SER A 56 -4.43 -39.01 -3.01
N ILE A 57 -5.54 -39.30 -3.70
CA ILE A 57 -5.60 -39.36 -5.16
C ILE A 57 -5.81 -37.96 -5.74
N ARG A 58 -6.65 -37.15 -5.10
CA ARG A 58 -6.92 -35.77 -5.52
C ARG A 58 -5.65 -34.93 -5.54
N ASP A 59 -4.84 -35.02 -4.50
CA ASP A 59 -3.64 -34.17 -4.38
C ASP A 59 -2.58 -34.58 -5.41
N LEU A 60 -2.49 -35.88 -5.77
CA LEU A 60 -1.63 -36.37 -6.86
C LEU A 60 -2.07 -35.84 -8.23
N VAL A 61 -3.38 -35.78 -8.49
CA VAL A 61 -3.94 -35.33 -9.78
C VAL A 61 -3.98 -33.79 -9.90
N VAL A 62 -4.19 -33.06 -8.80
CA VAL A 62 -4.38 -31.59 -8.86
C VAL A 62 -3.05 -30.82 -8.85
N LEU A 63 -1.99 -31.36 -8.25
CA LEU A 63 -0.73 -30.62 -8.04
C LEU A 63 0.34 -30.86 -9.12
N GLU A 64 0.28 -31.95 -9.88
CA GLU A 64 1.37 -32.35 -10.80
C GLU A 64 1.16 -31.98 -12.27
N HIS A 65 0.08 -31.26 -12.61
CA HIS A 65 -0.20 -30.94 -14.02
C HIS A 65 0.16 -29.50 -14.37
N ASP A 66 1.09 -29.34 -15.33
CA ASP A 66 1.41 -28.07 -16.00
C ASP A 66 0.14 -27.33 -16.48
N GLU A 67 -0.90 -28.09 -16.82
CA GLU A 67 -2.19 -27.57 -17.25
C GLU A 67 -2.95 -26.85 -16.11
N VAL A 68 -2.81 -27.31 -14.85
CA VAL A 68 -3.38 -26.62 -13.67
C VAL A 68 -2.61 -25.33 -13.40
N GLN A 69 -1.27 -25.36 -13.44
CA GLN A 69 -0.46 -24.15 -13.28
C GLN A 69 -0.77 -23.12 -14.38
N LYS A 70 -0.92 -23.58 -15.62
CA LYS A 70 -1.28 -22.74 -16.75
C LYS A 70 -2.69 -22.16 -16.57
N ALA A 71 -3.67 -22.98 -16.20
CA ALA A 71 -5.03 -22.51 -15.95
C ALA A 71 -5.09 -21.47 -14.83
N ILE A 72 -4.35 -21.67 -13.73
CA ILE A 72 -4.25 -20.69 -12.64
C ILE A 72 -3.58 -19.41 -13.14
N SER A 73 -2.48 -19.51 -13.87
CA SER A 73 -1.77 -18.34 -14.41
C SER A 73 -2.63 -17.56 -15.39
N ASP A 74 -3.26 -18.23 -16.35
CA ASP A 74 -4.15 -17.63 -17.34
C ASP A 74 -5.35 -16.97 -16.65
N THR A 75 -5.90 -17.60 -15.60
CA THR A 75 -6.99 -17.03 -14.82
C THR A 75 -6.54 -15.80 -14.04
N LEU A 76 -5.42 -15.86 -13.32
CA LEU A 76 -4.91 -14.74 -12.51
C LEU A 76 -4.44 -13.55 -13.35
N LEU A 77 -3.97 -13.80 -14.57
CA LEU A 77 -3.58 -12.77 -15.54
C LEU A 77 -4.72 -12.32 -16.45
N SER A 78 -5.91 -12.90 -16.30
CA SER A 78 -7.09 -12.52 -17.08
C SER A 78 -7.66 -11.17 -16.64
N LYS A 79 -8.43 -10.55 -17.53
CA LYS A 79 -9.21 -9.35 -17.21
C LYS A 79 -10.27 -9.61 -16.12
N ASP A 80 -10.82 -10.81 -16.08
CA ASP A 80 -11.82 -11.19 -15.07
C ASP A 80 -11.22 -11.20 -13.67
N ALA A 81 -9.96 -11.66 -13.52
CA ALA A 81 -9.22 -11.54 -12.27
C ALA A 81 -8.90 -10.08 -11.92
N GLU A 82 -8.54 -9.25 -12.90
CA GLU A 82 -8.34 -7.81 -12.67
C GLU A 82 -9.62 -7.14 -12.13
N GLU A 83 -10.78 -7.44 -12.72
CA GLU A 83 -12.09 -6.94 -12.25
C GLU A 83 -12.46 -7.49 -10.88
N PHE A 84 -12.22 -8.78 -10.64
CA PHE A 84 -12.39 -9.41 -9.34
C PHE A 84 -11.57 -8.68 -8.27
N TRP A 85 -10.28 -8.47 -8.51
CA TRP A 85 -9.41 -7.76 -7.57
C TRP A 85 -9.87 -6.32 -7.40
N LYS A 86 -10.21 -5.58 -8.46
CA LYS A 86 -10.75 -4.21 -8.33
C LYS A 86 -11.98 -4.15 -7.42
N LYS A 87 -12.90 -5.12 -7.56
CA LYS A 87 -14.09 -5.22 -6.69
C LYS A 87 -13.72 -5.59 -5.26
N GLN A 88 -12.80 -6.53 -5.09
CA GLN A 88 -12.36 -6.99 -3.77
C GLN A 88 -11.60 -5.87 -3.02
N PHE A 89 -10.78 -5.11 -3.73
CA PHE A 89 -10.13 -3.89 -3.26
C PHE A 89 -11.10 -2.74 -3.01
N GLN A 90 -12.42 -2.86 -3.26
CA GLN A 90 -13.42 -1.88 -2.82
C GLN A 90 -14.01 -2.26 -1.45
N ASP A 91 -14.00 -3.54 -1.07
CA ASP A 91 -14.51 -4.05 0.20
C ASP A 91 -13.67 -3.50 1.39
N PRO A 92 -14.28 -2.74 2.33
CA PRO A 92 -13.59 -2.22 3.50
C PRO A 92 -12.92 -3.29 4.37
N LYS A 93 -13.54 -4.46 4.55
CA LYS A 93 -12.97 -5.52 5.39
C LYS A 93 -11.71 -6.10 4.77
N PHE A 94 -11.77 -6.37 3.46
CA PHE A 94 -10.61 -6.84 2.72
C PHE A 94 -9.48 -5.81 2.72
N LYS A 95 -9.79 -4.52 2.50
CA LYS A 95 -8.79 -3.43 2.60
C LYS A 95 -8.13 -3.40 3.97
N GLU A 96 -8.92 -3.51 5.03
CA GLU A 96 -8.41 -3.46 6.41
C GLU A 96 -7.47 -4.64 6.70
N GLU A 97 -7.89 -5.86 6.39
CA GLU A 97 -7.08 -7.06 6.58
C GLU A 97 -5.80 -7.02 5.75
N LEU A 98 -5.91 -6.63 4.47
CA LEU A 98 -4.76 -6.50 3.58
C LEU A 98 -3.78 -5.44 4.11
N ALA A 99 -4.28 -4.24 4.45
CA ALA A 99 -3.45 -3.17 4.99
C ALA A 99 -2.77 -3.57 6.31
N LYS A 100 -3.48 -4.29 7.20
CA LYS A 100 -2.88 -4.84 8.43
C LYS A 100 -1.79 -5.85 8.12
N SER A 101 -2.02 -6.76 7.17
CA SER A 101 -1.04 -7.79 6.79
C SER A 101 0.24 -7.21 6.19
N MET A 102 0.13 -6.07 5.51
CA MET A 102 1.24 -5.40 4.82
C MET A 102 1.89 -4.29 5.64
N LYS A 103 1.39 -3.99 6.84
CA LYS A 103 1.78 -2.82 7.63
C LYS A 103 3.28 -2.77 7.90
N ASP A 104 3.88 -3.90 8.27
CA ASP A 104 5.28 -3.97 8.66
C ASP A 104 6.19 -3.79 7.43
N GLN A 105 5.88 -4.49 6.32
CA GLN A 105 6.58 -4.35 5.05
C GLN A 105 6.45 -2.92 4.51
N GLN A 106 5.26 -2.33 4.56
CA GLN A 106 5.04 -0.95 4.15
C GLN A 106 5.85 0.02 5.01
N THR A 107 5.94 -0.22 6.32
CA THR A 107 6.74 0.60 7.24
C THR A 107 8.23 0.53 6.88
N GLU A 108 8.75 -0.66 6.60
CA GLU A 108 10.14 -0.84 6.21
C GLU A 108 10.45 -0.21 4.85
N ILE A 109 9.54 -0.35 3.87
CA ILE A 109 9.65 0.34 2.58
C ILE A 109 9.68 1.85 2.78
N MET A 110 8.78 2.41 3.59
CA MET A 110 8.75 3.85 3.85
C MET A 110 10.04 4.34 4.54
N LYS A 111 10.56 3.59 5.52
CA LYS A 111 11.84 3.91 6.16
C LYS A 111 13.01 3.83 5.19
N ALA A 112 12.99 2.89 4.26
CA ALA A 112 14.00 2.75 3.21
C ALA A 112 13.91 3.90 2.21
N LEU A 113 12.70 4.23 1.74
CA LEU A 113 12.45 5.35 0.82
C LEU A 113 12.93 6.68 1.40
N ILE A 114 12.69 6.97 2.68
CA ILE A 114 13.18 8.21 3.30
C ILE A 114 14.72 8.32 3.26
N LYS A 115 15.44 7.20 3.18
CA LYS A 115 16.91 7.17 3.05
C LYS A 115 17.39 7.20 1.60
N ASP A 116 16.49 7.01 0.65
CA ASP A 116 16.79 7.05 -0.78
C ASP A 116 16.93 8.49 -1.28
N SER A 117 17.94 8.76 -2.12
CA SER A 117 18.24 10.11 -2.60
C SER A 117 17.15 10.66 -3.52
N SER A 118 16.54 9.82 -4.36
CA SER A 118 15.48 10.28 -5.28
C SER A 118 14.24 10.68 -4.50
N TYR A 119 13.86 9.88 -3.50
CA TYR A 119 12.72 10.22 -2.65
C TYR A 119 12.99 11.45 -1.78
N GLN A 120 14.24 11.65 -1.31
CA GLN A 120 14.63 12.87 -0.61
C GLN A 120 14.52 14.12 -1.49
N GLU A 121 14.89 14.06 -2.77
CA GLU A 121 14.70 15.17 -3.70
C GLU A 121 13.22 15.55 -3.84
N ASP A 122 12.35 14.55 -3.92
CA ASP A 122 10.90 14.79 -4.00
C ASP A 122 10.34 15.35 -2.68
N LEU A 123 10.88 14.91 -1.53
CA LEU A 123 10.56 15.52 -0.23
C LEU A 123 11.01 16.99 -0.17
N VAL A 124 12.19 17.33 -0.69
CA VAL A 124 12.66 18.73 -0.75
C VAL A 124 11.73 19.57 -1.62
N LYS A 125 11.31 19.05 -2.77
CA LYS A 125 10.32 19.75 -3.62
C LYS A 125 8.99 19.93 -2.89
N PHE A 126 8.53 18.89 -2.17
CA PHE A 126 7.31 18.93 -1.36
C PHE A 126 7.39 20.01 -0.25
N PHE A 127 8.47 20.03 0.53
CA PHE A 127 8.67 21.07 1.56
C PHE A 127 8.92 22.46 0.99
N GLY A 128 9.40 22.55 -0.25
CA GLY A 128 9.56 23.80 -0.99
C GLY A 128 8.26 24.41 -1.50
N GLN A 129 7.12 23.73 -1.40
CA GLN A 129 5.82 24.24 -1.86
C GLN A 129 5.37 25.46 -1.04
N SER A 130 4.62 26.37 -1.66
CA SER A 130 4.19 27.64 -1.03
C SER A 130 3.45 27.44 0.29
N ASP A 131 2.65 26.39 0.41
CA ASP A 131 1.87 26.15 1.63
C ASP A 131 2.75 25.66 2.78
N MET A 132 3.76 24.84 2.49
CA MET A 132 4.77 24.45 3.48
C MET A 132 5.64 25.63 3.90
N GLN A 133 5.95 26.54 2.97
CA GLN A 133 6.67 27.78 3.30
C GLN A 133 5.85 28.70 4.22
N LYS A 134 4.53 28.81 4.05
CA LYS A 134 3.66 29.59 4.96
C LYS A 134 3.61 29.01 6.37
N GLU A 135 3.55 27.69 6.49
CA GLU A 135 3.63 27.01 7.79
C GLU A 135 4.99 27.25 8.43
N LEU A 136 6.07 27.13 7.66
CA LEU A 136 7.42 27.45 8.15
C LEU A 136 7.52 28.93 8.59
N GLU A 137 6.96 29.87 7.83
CA GLU A 137 6.91 31.29 8.19
C GLU A 137 6.15 31.51 9.51
N THR A 138 5.04 30.80 9.69
CA THR A 138 4.23 30.84 10.92
C THR A 138 5.04 30.33 12.12
N VAL A 139 5.78 29.23 11.95
CA VAL A 139 6.69 28.70 12.97
C VAL A 139 7.80 29.69 13.28
N LEU A 140 8.44 30.29 12.28
CA LEU A 140 9.50 31.31 12.45
C LEU A 140 8.99 32.54 13.19
N LYS A 141 7.74 32.95 12.93
CA LYS A 141 7.07 34.06 13.60
C LYS A 141 6.50 33.69 14.98
N SER A 142 6.62 32.44 15.41
CA SER A 142 6.12 32.01 16.72
C SER A 142 6.82 32.76 17.86
N ALA A 143 6.10 32.97 18.96
CA ALA A 143 6.65 33.67 20.13
C ALA A 143 7.91 32.99 20.69
N LYS A 144 8.03 31.66 20.55
CA LYS A 144 9.21 30.91 20.98
C LYS A 144 10.45 31.29 20.15
N LEU A 145 10.33 31.30 18.82
CA LEU A 145 11.46 31.66 17.97
C LEU A 145 11.76 33.15 18.00
N ARG A 146 10.76 34.02 18.19
CA ARG A 146 11.01 35.45 18.42
C ARG A 146 11.87 35.69 19.66
N LYS A 147 11.61 35.01 20.77
CA LYS A 147 12.45 35.12 21.99
C LYS A 147 13.89 34.67 21.75
N GLN A 148 14.08 33.55 21.05
CA GLN A 148 15.43 33.08 20.69
C GLN A 148 16.12 34.07 19.72
N MET A 149 15.36 34.66 18.79
CA MET A 149 15.89 35.69 17.90
C MET A 149 16.27 36.95 18.68
N GLU A 150 15.46 37.38 19.64
CA GLU A 150 15.78 38.51 20.52
C GLU A 150 17.07 38.25 21.31
N GLU A 151 17.24 37.04 21.87
CA GLU A 151 18.45 36.63 22.58
C GLU A 151 19.68 36.66 21.66
N VAL A 152 19.61 36.06 20.47
CA VAL A 152 20.70 36.09 19.48
C VAL A 152 21.02 37.52 19.05
N VAL A 153 20.01 38.39 18.91
CA VAL A 153 20.22 39.81 18.59
C VAL A 153 20.93 40.52 19.73
N MET A 154 20.54 40.29 20.98
CA MET A 154 21.24 40.85 22.15
C MET A 154 22.69 40.37 22.21
N GLU A 155 22.95 39.07 22.07
CA GLU A 155 24.31 38.51 22.03
C GLU A 155 25.14 39.10 20.87
N THR A 156 24.52 39.32 19.72
CA THR A 156 25.17 39.92 18.55
C THR A 156 25.53 41.39 18.81
N ILE A 157 24.67 42.16 19.46
CA ILE A 157 24.94 43.55 19.84
C ILE A 157 26.04 43.62 20.91
N GLU A 158 26.06 42.67 21.84
CA GLU A 158 27.08 42.55 22.90
C GLU A 158 28.43 42.04 22.38
N ASN A 159 28.49 41.55 21.14
CA ASN A 159 29.74 41.12 20.53
C ASN A 159 30.72 42.30 20.41
N PRO A 160 31.92 42.22 21.02
CA PRO A 160 32.90 43.32 21.02
C PRO A 160 33.25 43.85 19.63
N LEU A 161 33.30 42.98 18.61
CA LEU A 161 33.61 43.36 17.23
C LEU A 161 32.51 44.24 16.62
N LEU A 162 31.25 44.01 17.01
CA LEU A 162 30.12 44.80 16.56
C LEU A 162 29.94 46.02 17.43
N GLN A 163 30.17 45.95 18.74
CA GLN A 163 30.15 47.10 19.63
C GLN A 163 31.11 48.20 19.15
N THR A 164 32.31 47.86 18.71
CA THR A 164 33.24 48.84 18.13
C THR A 164 32.67 49.48 16.86
N LYS A 165 32.04 48.70 15.98
CA LYS A 165 31.37 49.25 14.79
C LYS A 165 30.17 50.14 15.14
N TRP A 166 29.38 49.76 16.15
CA TRP A 166 28.27 50.58 16.65
C TRP A 166 28.79 51.89 17.23
N GLN A 167 29.86 51.86 18.01
CA GLN A 167 30.52 53.06 18.56
C GLN A 167 31.08 53.96 17.45
N GLU A 168 31.72 53.38 16.43
CA GLU A 168 32.19 54.13 15.25
C GLU A 168 31.05 54.75 14.45
N LEU A 169 29.94 54.03 14.25
CA LEU A 169 28.75 54.55 13.58
C LEU A 169 28.09 55.67 14.37
N ILE A 170 27.97 55.54 15.70
CA ILE A 170 27.43 56.58 16.58
C ILE A 170 28.32 57.81 16.53
N LYS A 171 29.65 57.63 16.57
CA LYS A 171 30.61 58.73 16.48
C LYS A 171 30.51 59.45 15.12
N LYS A 172 30.45 58.70 14.02
CA LYS A 172 30.29 59.24 12.66
C LYS A 172 28.95 59.95 12.45
N SER A 173 27.86 59.44 13.04
CA SER A 173 26.55 60.08 13.01
C SER A 173 26.52 61.36 13.85
N GLY A 174 27.15 61.36 15.03
CA GLY A 174 27.29 62.55 15.88
C GLY A 174 28.18 63.63 15.25
N GLU A 175 29.25 63.22 14.56
CA GLU A 175 30.11 64.11 13.77
C GLU A 175 29.35 64.69 12.57
N ALA A 176 28.51 63.91 11.88
CA ALA A 176 27.65 64.40 10.81
C ALA A 176 26.56 65.38 11.31
N SER A 177 26.03 65.18 12.53
CA SER A 177 25.11 66.15 13.17
C SER A 177 25.82 67.41 13.69
N SER A 178 27.13 67.36 13.91
CA SER A 178 27.95 68.51 14.31
C SER A 178 28.32 69.42 13.12
N GLU A 179 28.35 68.90 11.89
CA GLU A 179 28.69 69.71 10.70
C GLU A 179 27.50 70.43 10.06
N THR A 180 26.26 70.16 10.45
CA THR A 180 25.06 70.89 9.95
C THR A 180 24.54 71.95 10.93
N GLY A 181 25.19 72.16 12.08
CA GLY A 181 24.69 73.04 13.15
C GLY A 181 25.39 74.38 13.31
N LYS A 182 26.28 74.79 12.38
CA LYS A 182 27.15 75.97 12.58
C LYS A 182 27.06 76.99 11.46
N GLU A 183 25.85 77.36 11.05
CA GLU A 183 25.63 78.67 10.44
C GLU A 183 24.25 79.24 10.77
N SER A 184 24.23 80.54 11.05
CA SER A 184 23.09 81.40 11.35
C SER A 184 22.55 81.38 12.78
N GLY A 185 23.19 82.20 13.62
CA GLY A 185 22.54 82.77 14.80
C GLY A 185 21.65 83.96 14.45
N GLY A 186 20.77 84.28 15.40
CA GLY A 186 20.31 85.64 15.65
C GLY A 186 18.89 85.99 15.19
N GLY A 187 18.01 86.17 16.18
CA GLY A 187 17.12 87.34 16.17
C GLY A 187 15.62 87.07 16.08
N ASP A 188 15.00 87.24 17.26
CA ASP A 188 13.87 88.15 17.49
C ASP A 188 12.42 87.62 17.44
N SER A 189 11.78 87.80 18.61
CA SER A 189 10.40 88.19 18.88
C SER A 189 9.22 87.40 18.33
N GLY A 190 8.29 87.12 19.24
CA GLY A 190 6.88 87.02 18.88
C GLY A 190 6.09 86.18 19.86
N GLY A 191 5.48 86.84 20.84
CA GLY A 191 4.65 86.21 21.84
C GLY A 191 3.38 85.54 21.30
N GLU A 192 2.75 84.85 22.26
CA GLU A 192 1.31 84.93 22.53
C GLU A 192 0.41 83.78 22.03
N SER A 193 -0.01 82.99 23.03
CA SER A 193 -1.41 82.64 23.34
C SER A 193 -2.20 81.66 22.49
N GLY A 194 -3.13 81.00 23.19
CA GLY A 194 -4.22 80.20 22.66
C GLY A 194 -3.87 78.71 22.61
N GLY A 195 -4.30 77.85 23.52
CA GLY A 195 -5.58 77.83 24.21
C GLY A 195 -6.46 76.75 23.61
N GLY A 196 -6.84 75.79 24.45
CA GLY A 196 -8.16 75.17 24.38
C GLY A 196 -8.37 73.99 23.42
N ASP A 197 -8.83 72.91 24.06
CA ASP A 197 -10.11 72.27 23.76
C ASP A 197 -10.10 70.93 22.99
N SER A 198 -10.28 69.89 23.80
CA SER A 198 -11.41 68.95 23.79
C SER A 198 -11.66 67.97 22.64
N GLY A 199 -12.23 66.85 23.09
CA GLY A 199 -13.09 65.96 22.32
C GLY A 199 -12.36 64.71 21.85
N GLY A 200 -12.55 63.51 22.40
CA GLY A 200 -13.75 62.98 23.04
C GLY A 200 -14.41 61.97 22.10
N GLY A 201 -14.42 60.70 22.52
CA GLY A 201 -15.62 59.87 22.43
C GLY A 201 -15.77 58.85 21.29
N SER A 202 -16.30 57.70 21.72
CA SER A 202 -17.06 56.64 21.01
C SER A 202 -16.30 55.73 20.05
N GLU A 203 -16.17 54.43 20.33
CA GLU A 203 -17.22 53.38 20.33
C GLU A 203 -17.92 53.19 18.97
N SER A 204 -17.69 52.04 18.36
CA SER A 204 -18.67 51.12 17.75
C SER A 204 -17.87 50.02 17.04
N SER A 205 -17.99 48.75 17.46
CA SER A 205 -19.10 47.82 17.22
C SER A 205 -19.03 47.14 15.86
N SER A 206 -19.19 45.81 15.93
CA SER A 206 -19.78 44.93 14.93
C SER A 206 -18.84 44.18 13.98
N GLY A 207 -18.85 42.85 14.14
CA GLY A 207 -19.47 42.00 13.14
C GLY A 207 -18.52 41.12 12.32
N GLY A 208 -18.53 39.82 12.62
CA GLY A 208 -17.87 38.76 11.86
C GLY A 208 -17.59 37.54 12.72
#